data_AF-A0A2U1V488-F1
#
_entry.id   AF-A0A2U1V488-F1
#
_cell.length_a   1.000
_cell.length_b   1.000
_cell.length_c   1.000
_cell.angle_alpha   90.00
_cell.angle_beta   90.00
_cell.angle_gamma   90.00
#
_symmetry.space_group_name_H-M   'P 1'
#
loop_
_entity.id
_entity.type
_entity.pdbx_description
1 polymer ?
#
loop_
_entity_poly.entity_id
_entity_poly.type
_entity_poly.pdbx_seq_one_letter_code
_entity_poly.pdbx_strand_id
1 'polypeptide(L)'
;MPPPDPLAVLQRLRALEVAEARRALVERQAQAALAARRAEEAAAAIPREIAAAGAALLALGAGEDLARWLPRGESLRQRGAAEARLAEQAAQSARAALTESRAAERVVELLREGRAAAEALRRRRREQAALDEMAGRRR
;
A
#
# COMPACT_ATOMS: atom_id res chain seq x y z
N MET A 1 -19.20 -0.33 35.19
CA MET A 1 -19.07 -1.06 33.91
C MET A 1 -17.78 -1.86 33.94
N PRO A 2 -17.74 -3.11 33.46
CA PRO A 2 -16.47 -3.83 33.31
C PRO A 2 -15.55 -3.10 32.32
N PRO A 3 -14.22 -3.13 32.53
CA PRO A 3 -13.28 -2.51 31.60
C PRO A 3 -13.35 -3.20 30.22
N PRO A 4 -13.17 -2.44 29.12
CA PRO A 4 -13.22 -3.00 27.77
C PRO A 4 -12.12 -4.05 27.57
N ASP A 5 -12.45 -5.14 26.88
CA ASP A 5 -11.48 -6.21 26.56
C ASP A 5 -10.32 -5.64 25.73
N PRO A 6 -9.07 -5.66 26.24
CA PRO A 6 -7.94 -5.03 25.58
C PRO A 6 -7.68 -5.60 24.18
N LEU A 7 -7.89 -6.90 23.96
CA LEU A 7 -7.71 -7.50 22.64
C LEU A 7 -8.80 -7.05 21.64
N ALA A 8 -10.03 -6.81 22.10
CA ALA A 8 -11.07 -6.23 21.27
C ALA A 8 -10.79 -4.77 20.90
N VAL A 9 -10.14 -4.00 21.78
CA VAL A 9 -9.66 -2.64 21.47
C VAL A 9 -8.54 -2.70 20.44
N LEU A 10 -7.52 -3.55 20.65
CA LEU A 10 -6.42 -3.72 19.72
C LEU A 10 -6.87 -4.19 18.33
N GLN A 11 -7.85 -5.12 18.26
CA GLN A 11 -8.40 -5.56 16.98
C GLN A 11 -9.00 -4.40 16.18
N ARG A 12 -9.77 -3.54 16.86
CA ARG A 12 -10.37 -2.36 16.22
C ARG A 12 -9.31 -1.39 15.72
N LEU A 13 -8.24 -1.18 16.49
CA LEU A 13 -7.11 -0.36 16.06
C LEU A 13 -6.45 -0.95 14.81
N ARG A 14 -6.13 -2.25 14.79
CA ARG A 14 -5.53 -2.91 13.63
C ARG A 14 -6.41 -2.85 12.39
N ALA A 15 -7.73 -3.00 12.55
CA ALA A 15 -8.66 -2.86 11.43
C ALA A 15 -8.65 -1.43 10.84
N LEU A 16 -8.52 -0.41 11.68
CA LEU A 16 -8.38 0.99 11.24
C LEU A 16 -7.06 1.23 10.51
N GLU A 17 -5.95 0.71 11.02
CA GLU A 17 -4.64 0.79 10.37
C GLU A 17 -4.65 0.10 8.99
N VAL A 18 -5.28 -1.06 8.87
CA VAL A 18 -5.46 -1.74 7.57
C VAL A 18 -6.31 -0.90 6.62
N ALA A 19 -7.39 -0.28 7.11
CA ALA A 19 -8.21 0.60 6.28
C ALA A 19 -7.43 1.84 5.81
N GLU A 20 -6.60 2.42 6.67
CA GLU A 20 -5.71 3.53 6.34
C GLU A 20 -4.65 3.12 5.31
N ALA A 21 -3.94 2.01 5.53
CA ALA A 21 -2.95 1.50 4.59
C ALA A 21 -3.56 1.17 3.21
N ARG A 22 -4.81 0.69 3.17
CA ARG A 22 -5.55 0.51 1.90
C ARG A 22 -5.79 1.83 1.19
N ARG A 23 -6.26 2.86 1.91
CA ARG A 23 -6.48 4.20 1.32
C ARG A 23 -5.18 4.78 0.78
N ALA A 24 -4.10 4.70 1.57
CA ALA A 24 -2.78 5.16 1.16
C ALA A 24 -2.30 4.42 -0.11
N LEU A 25 -2.46 3.09 -0.18
CA LEU A 25 -2.09 2.33 -1.38
C LEU A 25 -2.85 2.80 -2.62
N VAL A 26 -4.17 2.98 -2.52
CA VAL A 26 -5.00 3.47 -3.64
C VAL A 26 -4.53 4.84 -4.11
N GLU A 27 -4.25 5.75 -3.18
CA GLU A 27 -3.73 7.08 -3.49
C GLU A 27 -2.38 7.01 -4.20
N ARG A 28 -1.44 6.21 -3.69
CA ARG A 28 -0.11 6.05 -4.30
C ARG A 28 -0.17 5.39 -5.69
N GLN A 29 -1.07 4.43 -5.88
CA GLN A 29 -1.31 3.83 -7.20
C GLN A 29 -1.86 4.84 -8.20
N ALA A 30 -2.79 5.70 -7.78
CA ALA A 30 -3.30 6.77 -8.64
C ALA A 30 -2.20 7.78 -9.00
N GLN A 31 -1.36 8.16 -8.03
CA GLN A 31 -0.20 9.04 -8.26
C GLN A 31 0.81 8.41 -9.23
N ALA A 32 1.13 7.13 -9.06
CA ALA A 32 2.03 6.39 -9.96
C ALA A 32 1.47 6.34 -11.39
N ALA A 33 0.17 6.06 -11.55
CA ALA A 33 -0.47 6.04 -12.86
C ALA A 33 -0.45 7.42 -13.55
N LEU A 34 -0.70 8.50 -12.80
CA LEU A 34 -0.62 9.86 -13.33
C LEU A 34 0.82 10.24 -13.72
N ALA A 35 1.81 9.90 -12.90
CA ALA A 35 3.21 10.17 -13.18
C ALA A 35 3.70 9.38 -14.41
N ALA A 36 3.27 8.12 -14.57
CA ALA A 36 3.56 7.32 -15.74
C ALA A 36 3.00 7.95 -17.03
N ARG A 37 1.73 8.38 -17.01
CA ARG A 37 1.12 9.09 -18.15
C ARG A 37 1.88 10.35 -18.53
N ARG A 38 2.26 11.18 -17.55
CA ARG A 38 3.06 12.39 -17.80
C ARG A 38 4.43 12.07 -18.39
N ALA A 39 5.07 10.99 -17.93
CA ALA A 39 6.35 10.54 -18.48
C ALA A 39 6.21 10.05 -19.93
N GLU A 40 5.15 9.32 -20.25
CA GLU A 40 4.81 8.90 -21.62
C GLU A 40 4.55 10.10 -22.54
N GLU A 41 3.75 11.06 -22.07
CA GLU A 41 3.47 12.31 -22.79
C GLU A 41 4.75 13.10 -23.08
N ALA A 42 5.63 13.26 -22.09
CA ALA A 42 6.92 13.93 -22.23
C ALA A 42 7.87 13.17 -23.16
N ALA A 43 7.87 11.83 -23.11
CA ALA A 43 8.66 11.01 -24.03
C ALA A 43 8.18 11.13 -25.48
N ALA A 44 6.86 11.23 -25.69
CA ALA A 44 6.26 11.39 -27.00
C ALA A 44 6.28 12.83 -27.52
N ALA A 45 6.56 13.83 -26.67
CA ALA A 45 6.57 15.25 -27.08
C ALA A 45 7.70 15.54 -28.07
N ILE A 46 8.93 15.07 -27.80
CA ILE A 46 10.10 15.38 -28.63
C ILE A 46 9.94 14.88 -30.08
N PRO A 47 9.59 13.61 -30.34
CA PRO A 47 9.38 13.13 -31.71
C PRO A 47 8.20 13.83 -32.40
N ARG A 48 7.14 14.16 -31.67
CA ARG A 48 5.98 14.89 -32.21
C ARG A 48 6.36 16.30 -32.64
N GLU A 49 7.11 17.03 -31.82
CA GLU A 49 7.57 18.38 -32.14
C GLU A 49 8.55 18.38 -33.32
N ILE A 50 9.48 17.43 -33.39
CA ILE A 50 10.39 17.26 -34.54
C ILE A 50 9.61 16.96 -35.81
N ALA A 51 8.64 16.03 -35.76
CA ALA A 51 7.82 15.67 -36.91
C ALA A 51 6.92 16.82 -37.38
N ALA A 52 6.32 17.57 -36.44
CA ALA A 52 5.48 18.72 -36.74
C ALA A 52 6.27 19.90 -37.32
N ALA A 53 7.49 20.12 -36.83
CA ALA A 53 8.33 21.21 -37.27
C ALA A 53 9.04 20.92 -38.62
N GLY A 54 9.23 19.64 -38.96
CA GLY A 54 9.40 19.13 -40.33
C GLY A 54 10.26 19.99 -41.29
N ALA A 55 9.83 20.10 -42.55
CA ALA A 55 10.52 20.85 -43.61
C ALA A 55 10.70 22.35 -43.31
N ALA A 56 9.94 22.92 -42.36
CA ALA A 56 10.04 24.32 -41.98
C ALA A 56 11.36 24.64 -41.23
N LEU A 57 11.84 23.70 -40.41
CA LEU A 57 13.16 23.83 -39.74
C LEU A 57 14.32 23.82 -40.74
N LEU A 58 14.24 22.96 -41.76
CA LEU A 58 15.21 22.86 -42.84
C LEU A 58 15.15 24.08 -43.80
N ALA A 59 13.96 24.58 -44.09
CA ALA A 59 13.77 25.74 -44.97
C ALA A 59 14.20 27.07 -44.32
N LEU A 60 14.16 27.17 -42.99
CA LEU A 60 14.49 28.39 -42.23
C LEU A 60 15.91 28.42 -41.65
N GLY A 61 16.71 27.35 -41.83
CA GLY A 61 18.04 27.28 -41.22
C GLY A 61 18.02 27.24 -39.68
N ALA A 62 16.91 26.80 -39.07
CA ALA A 62 16.66 26.87 -37.63
C ALA A 62 17.43 25.82 -36.79
N GLY A 63 18.58 25.35 -37.29
CA GLY A 63 19.41 24.33 -36.65
C GLY A 63 19.94 24.75 -35.27
N GLU A 64 20.26 26.03 -35.08
CA GLU A 64 20.69 26.55 -33.77
C GLU A 64 19.57 26.58 -32.73
N ASP A 65 18.34 26.92 -33.14
CA ASP A 65 17.20 26.96 -32.23
C ASP A 65 16.79 25.54 -31.81
N LEU A 66 16.86 24.57 -32.73
CA LEU A 66 16.70 23.16 -32.41
C LEU A 66 17.78 22.65 -31.46
N ALA A 67 19.04 23.02 -31.69
CA ALA A 67 20.16 22.65 -30.83
C ALA A 67 20.03 23.25 -29.41
N ARG A 68 19.42 24.44 -29.26
CA ARG A 68 19.11 25.05 -27.96
C ARG A 68 17.91 24.41 -27.27
N TRP A 69 16.91 23.98 -28.01
CA TRP A 69 15.68 23.40 -27.46
C TRP A 69 15.82 21.92 -27.04
N LEU A 70 16.52 21.11 -27.83
CA LEU A 70 16.57 19.65 -27.64
C LEU A 70 17.08 19.22 -26.25
N PRO A 71 18.16 19.81 -25.68
CA PRO A 71 18.61 19.46 -24.34
C PRO A 71 17.58 19.76 -23.25
N ARG A 72 16.77 20.82 -23.44
CA ARG A 72 15.67 21.16 -22.51
C ARG A 72 14.56 20.12 -22.59
N GLY A 73 14.18 19.68 -23.79
CA GLY A 73 13.23 18.60 -24.00
C GLY A 73 13.71 17.29 -23.35
N GLU A 74 14.98 16.93 -23.57
CA GLU A 74 15.57 15.74 -22.94
C GLU A 74 15.59 15.80 -21.42
N SER A 75 15.92 16.97 -20.86
CA SER A 75 15.87 17.19 -19.41
C SER A 75 14.46 17.00 -18.84
N LEU A 76 13.43 17.52 -19.52
CA LEU A 76 12.03 17.34 -19.11
C LEU A 76 11.61 15.87 -19.19
N ARG A 77 12.01 15.15 -20.24
CA ARG A 77 11.76 13.71 -20.37
C ARG A 77 12.42 12.91 -19.24
N GLN A 78 13.68 13.21 -18.93
CA GLN A 78 14.42 12.56 -17.85
C GLN A 78 13.78 12.83 -16.48
N ARG A 79 13.34 14.07 -16.23
CA ARG A 79 12.61 14.43 -15.00
C ARG A 79 11.30 13.65 -14.89
N GLY A 80 10.48 13.62 -15.94
CA GLY A 80 9.24 12.84 -15.96
C GLY A 80 9.48 11.35 -15.69
N ALA A 81 10.51 10.77 -16.30
CA ALA A 81 10.89 9.37 -16.04
C ALA A 81 11.38 9.14 -14.59
N ALA A 82 12.10 10.09 -14.00
CA ALA A 82 12.51 10.02 -12.60
C ALA A 82 11.31 10.10 -11.64
N GLU A 83 10.39 11.04 -11.88
CA GLU A 83 9.16 11.20 -11.10
C GLU A 83 8.28 9.95 -11.16
N ALA A 84 8.11 9.35 -12.35
CA ALA A 84 7.37 8.10 -12.51
C ALA A 84 7.99 6.95 -11.71
N ARG A 85 9.33 6.81 -11.72
CA ARG A 85 10.03 5.79 -10.91
C ARG A 85 9.86 6.00 -9.42
N LEU A 86 9.95 7.24 -8.93
CA LEU A 86 9.74 7.56 -7.52
C LEU A 86 8.29 7.28 -7.08
N ALA A 87 7.31 7.64 -7.92
CA ALA A 87 5.91 7.38 -7.63
C ALA A 87 5.60 5.87 -7.59
N GLU A 88 6.19 5.09 -8.49
CA GLU A 88 6.10 3.63 -8.49
C GLU A 88 6.74 3.00 -7.24
N GLN A 89 7.93 3.46 -6.84
CA GLN A 89 8.56 3.05 -5.59
C GLN A 89 7.68 3.35 -4.38
N ALA A 90 7.06 4.53 -4.33
CA ALA A 90 6.12 4.89 -3.27
C ALA A 90 4.89 3.96 -3.23
N ALA A 91 4.36 3.55 -4.39
CA ALA A 91 3.27 2.59 -4.46
C ALA A 91 3.70 1.20 -3.97
N GLN A 92 4.93 0.77 -4.27
CA GLN A 92 5.50 -0.48 -3.76
C GLN A 92 5.68 -0.45 -2.24
N SER A 93 6.20 0.64 -1.68
CA SER A 93 6.30 0.84 -0.23
C SER A 93 4.92 0.81 0.45
N ALA A 94 3.91 1.44 -0.14
CA ALA A 94 2.54 1.39 0.38
C ALA A 94 1.94 -0.04 0.36
N ARG A 95 2.28 -0.84 -0.67
CA ARG A 95 1.87 -2.26 -0.74
C ARG A 95 2.53 -3.09 0.37
N ALA A 96 3.81 -2.85 0.64
CA ALA A 96 4.52 -3.49 1.75
C ALA A 96 3.88 -3.13 3.10
N ALA A 97 3.60 -1.84 3.34
CA ALA A 97 2.94 -1.36 4.56
C ALA A 97 1.54 -1.97 4.77
N LEU A 98 0.74 -2.14 3.70
CA LEU A 98 -0.54 -2.83 3.79
C LEU A 98 -0.37 -4.31 4.17
N THR A 99 0.66 -4.96 3.66
CA THR A 99 0.95 -6.37 3.96
C THR A 99 1.34 -6.53 5.41
N GLU A 100 2.20 -5.65 5.92
CA GLU A 100 2.59 -5.59 7.33
C GLU A 100 1.38 -5.33 8.24
N SER A 101 0.53 -4.37 7.88
CA SER A 101 -0.68 -4.05 8.66
C SER A 101 -1.64 -5.25 8.76
N ARG A 102 -1.82 -6.00 7.66
CA ARG A 102 -2.63 -7.23 7.65
C ARG A 102 -2.01 -8.35 8.48
N ALA A 103 -0.68 -8.48 8.44
CA ALA A 103 0.01 -9.45 9.27
C ALA A 103 -0.18 -9.12 10.77
N ALA A 104 -0.05 -7.85 11.14
CA ALA A 104 -0.31 -7.38 12.51
C ALA A 104 -1.76 -7.59 12.94
N GLU A 105 -2.74 -7.35 12.05
CA GLU A 105 -4.15 -7.65 12.29
C GLU A 105 -4.37 -9.16 12.56
N ARG A 106 -3.79 -10.04 11.72
CA ARG A 106 -3.91 -11.49 11.88
C ARG A 106 -3.29 -11.99 13.18
N VAL A 107 -2.18 -11.39 13.62
CA VAL A 107 -1.57 -11.73 14.91
C VAL A 107 -2.53 -11.47 16.07
N VAL A 108 -3.24 -10.33 16.07
CA VAL A 108 -4.21 -10.01 17.13
C VAL A 108 -5.40 -10.97 17.09
N GLU A 109 -5.87 -11.33 15.89
CA GLU A 109 -6.93 -12.31 15.70
C GLU A 109 -6.55 -13.68 16.29
N LEU A 110 -5.35 -14.18 15.97
CA LEU A 110 -4.81 -15.43 16.52
C LEU A 110 -4.68 -15.41 18.05
N LEU A 111 -4.27 -14.28 18.64
CA LEU A 111 -4.22 -14.13 20.10
C LEU A 111 -5.60 -14.22 20.74
N ARG A 112 -6.63 -13.67 20.09
CA ARG A 112 -8.02 -13.77 20.57
C ARG A 112 -8.55 -15.19 20.50
N GLU A 113 -8.34 -15.86 19.36
CA GLU A 113 -8.69 -17.28 19.17
C GLU A 113 -8.01 -18.15 20.25
N GLY A 114 -6.71 -17.94 20.49
CA GLY A 114 -5.95 -18.66 21.50
C GLY A 114 -6.46 -18.43 22.93
N ARG A 115 -6.81 -17.18 23.28
CA ARG A 115 -7.40 -16.86 24.59
C ARG A 115 -8.76 -17.53 24.78
N ALA A 116 -9.63 -17.46 23.77
CA ALA A 116 -10.94 -18.10 23.83
C ALA A 116 -10.84 -19.62 23.98
N ALA A 117 -9.91 -20.26 23.25
CA ALA A 117 -9.64 -21.68 23.37
C ALA A 117 -9.13 -22.06 24.77
N ALA A 118 -8.22 -21.26 25.35
CA ALA A 118 -7.71 -21.47 26.69
C ALA A 118 -8.80 -21.31 27.77
N GLU A 119 -9.69 -20.32 27.63
CA GLU A 119 -10.83 -20.13 28.52
C GLU A 119 -11.83 -21.29 28.43
N ALA A 120 -12.14 -21.76 27.22
CA ALA A 120 -12.99 -22.92 27.00
C ALA A 120 -12.40 -24.20 27.62
N LEU A 121 -11.08 -24.42 27.49
CA LEU A 121 -10.40 -25.55 28.10
C LEU A 121 -10.44 -25.48 29.63
N ARG A 122 -10.18 -24.30 30.21
CA ARG A 122 -10.30 -24.09 31.67
C ARG A 122 -11.71 -24.37 32.17
N ARG A 123 -12.74 -23.93 31.44
CA ARG A 123 -14.13 -24.18 31.79
C ARG A 123 -14.45 -25.68 31.78
N ARG A 124 -14.08 -26.38 30.70
CA ARG A 124 -14.25 -27.85 30.59
C ARG A 124 -13.56 -28.61 31.72
N ARG A 125 -12.33 -28.23 32.09
CA ARG A 125 -11.61 -28.85 33.22
C ARG A 125 -12.32 -28.64 34.55
N ARG A 126 -12.88 -27.45 34.79
CA ARG A 126 -13.66 -27.16 36.01
C ARG A 126 -14.97 -27.93 36.05
N GLU A 127 -15.67 -28.01 34.93
CA GLU A 127 -16.90 -28.80 34.78
C GLU A 127 -16.60 -30.29 35.05
N GLN A 128 -15.55 -30.84 34.45
CA GLN A 128 -15.13 -32.22 34.70
C GLN A 128 -14.79 -32.47 36.17
N ALA A 129 -13.97 -31.61 36.78
CA ALA A 129 -13.59 -31.76 38.18
C ALA A 129 -14.81 -31.73 39.13
N ALA A 130 -15.80 -30.89 38.84
CA ALA A 130 -17.05 -30.84 39.60
C ALA A 130 -17.86 -32.14 39.47
N LEU A 131 -17.93 -32.73 38.27
CA LEU A 131 -18.60 -34.02 38.05
C LEU A 131 -17.89 -35.16 38.78
N ASP A 132 -16.55 -35.18 38.73
CA ASP A 132 -15.73 -36.20 39.40
C ASP A 132 -15.90 -36.12 40.94
N GLU A 133 -15.95 -34.91 41.50
CA GLU A 133 -16.20 -34.70 42.93
C GLU A 133 -17.59 -35.18 43.36
N MET A 134 -18.63 -34.91 42.56
CA MET A 134 -19.99 -35.40 42.82
C MET A 134 -20.08 -36.93 42.75
N ALA A 135 -19.35 -37.55 41.83
CA ALA A 135 -19.28 -39.01 41.71
C ALA A 135 -18.55 -39.64 42.91
N GLY A 136 -17.49 -39.00 43.40
CA GLY A 136 -16.74 -39.45 44.58
C GLY A 136 -17.55 -39.41 45.88
N ARG A 137 -18.43 -38.41 46.05
CA ARG A 137 -19.29 -38.28 47.25
C ARG A 137 -20.46 -39.28 47.33
N ARG A 138 -20.78 -39.99 46.23
CA ARG A 138 -21.88 -40.98 46.17
C ARG A 138 -21.43 -42.43 46.45
N ARG A 139 -20.13 -42.66 46.60
CA ARG A 139 -19.56 -43.94 47.07
C ARG A 139 -19.30 -43.86 48.56
#